data_AF-A0A353H3M6-F1
#
_entry.id   AF-A0A353H3M6-F1
#
_cell.length_a   1.000
_cell.length_b   1.000
_cell.length_c   1.000
_cell.angle_alpha   90.00
_cell.angle_beta   90.00
_cell.angle_gamma   90.00
#
_symmetry.space_group_name_H-M   'P 1'
#
loop_
_entity.id
_entity.type
_entity.pdbx_description
1 polymer ?
#
loop_
_entity_poly.entity_id
_entity_poly.type
_entity_poly.pdbx_seq_one_letter_code
_entity_poly.pdbx_strand_id
1 'polypeptide(L)'
;MSEFEFLPSATIGQYIPTGSMLHRIDPRAKLVGFGLLMLAITFSKSRIGIGIGLTAVIVGILLSRVPLKYALRGLLPPLPFMIFIAILQFFFYPNPGTSTIFKLGPVVLSTAGILSGLLIVLRFFTLILVISLMSFVTSTLELIHGLQKLLAPLNRLGIQTMDFVMVIQVTL
;
A
#
# COMPACT_ATOMS: atom_id res chain seq x y z
N MET A 1 -8.31 19.30 -30.17
CA MET A 1 -8.73 18.96 -28.79
C MET A 1 -8.92 17.45 -28.71
N SER A 2 -7.83 16.66 -28.67
CA SER A 2 -7.90 15.19 -28.54
C SER A 2 -6.55 14.56 -28.18
N GLU A 3 -5.65 15.29 -27.51
CA GLU A 3 -4.30 14.78 -27.15
C GLU A 3 -4.16 14.37 -25.68
N PHE A 4 -5.24 14.44 -24.89
CA PHE A 4 -5.24 14.08 -23.46
C PHE A 4 -5.87 12.70 -23.17
N GLU A 5 -5.96 11.82 -24.17
CA GLU A 5 -6.50 10.46 -24.02
C GLU A 5 -5.41 9.39 -23.76
N PHE A 6 -4.20 9.81 -23.34
CA PHE A 6 -3.07 8.93 -23.03
C PHE A 6 -2.86 8.68 -21.52
N LEU A 7 -3.90 8.79 -20.69
CA LEU A 7 -3.83 8.25 -19.33
C LEU A 7 -4.51 6.88 -19.34
N PRO A 8 -3.76 5.77 -19.47
CA PRO A 8 -4.33 4.43 -19.34
C PRO A 8 -4.89 4.27 -17.94
N SER A 9 -6.18 4.57 -17.74
CA SER A 9 -7.04 4.25 -16.59
C SER A 9 -6.32 4.00 -15.24
N ALA A 10 -5.32 4.82 -14.92
CA ALA A 10 -4.43 4.61 -13.80
C ALA A 10 -5.21 5.07 -12.57
N THR A 11 -5.88 4.12 -11.94
CA THR A 11 -6.69 4.39 -10.75
C THR A 11 -5.79 4.65 -9.55
N ILE A 12 -4.49 4.35 -9.62
CA ILE A 12 -3.51 4.62 -8.56
C ILE A 12 -2.96 6.05 -8.73
N GLY A 13 -2.89 6.81 -7.64
CA GLY A 13 -2.26 8.13 -7.63
C GLY A 13 -3.19 9.31 -7.89
N GLN A 14 -4.50 9.09 -8.03
CA GLN A 14 -5.47 10.17 -8.18
C GLN A 14 -6.09 10.54 -6.83
N TYR A 15 -6.18 11.84 -6.54
CA TYR A 15 -6.94 12.34 -5.39
C TYR A 15 -8.43 12.40 -5.74
N ILE A 16 -9.30 11.84 -4.89
CA ILE A 16 -10.75 11.81 -5.12
C ILE A 16 -11.43 12.67 -4.04
N PRO A 17 -11.79 13.93 -4.34
CA PRO A 17 -12.40 14.83 -3.38
C PRO A 17 -13.82 14.39 -3.01
N THR A 18 -13.93 13.51 -2.02
CA THR A 18 -15.22 12.98 -1.50
C THR A 18 -15.66 13.69 -0.22
N GLY A 19 -14.85 14.61 0.31
CA GLY A 19 -15.19 15.46 1.46
C GLY A 19 -15.40 14.71 2.78
N SER A 20 -14.98 13.46 2.86
CA SER A 20 -15.21 12.56 3.99
C SER A 20 -14.31 12.87 5.20
N MET A 21 -14.58 12.22 6.35
CA MET A 21 -13.83 12.46 7.59
C MET A 21 -12.32 12.25 7.40
N LEU A 22 -11.91 11.24 6.62
CA LEU A 22 -10.51 10.98 6.31
C LEU A 22 -9.85 12.13 5.55
N HIS A 23 -10.59 12.89 4.74
CA HIS A 23 -10.03 14.03 3.99
C HIS A 23 -9.76 15.23 4.91
N ARG A 24 -10.54 15.37 5.99
CA ARG A 24 -10.44 16.52 6.92
C ARG A 24 -9.37 16.37 8.00
N ILE A 25 -8.77 15.19 8.13
CA ILE A 25 -7.69 14.94 9.09
C ILE A 25 -6.45 15.75 8.70
N ASP A 26 -5.69 16.21 9.69
CA ASP A 26 -4.39 16.86 9.50
C ASP A 26 -3.46 16.03 8.57
N PRO A 27 -2.88 16.60 7.51
CA PRO A 27 -2.03 15.86 6.56
C PRO A 27 -0.86 15.11 7.21
N ARG A 28 -0.23 15.71 8.22
CA ARG A 28 0.83 15.06 9.03
C ARG A 28 0.36 13.77 9.70
N ALA A 29 -0.87 13.77 10.23
CA ALA A 29 -1.42 12.64 10.96
C ALA A 29 -1.83 11.53 10.00
N LYS A 30 -2.34 11.88 8.80
CA LYS A 30 -2.56 10.92 7.72
C LYS A 30 -1.24 10.24 7.32
N LEU A 31 -0.20 11.02 7.01
CA LEU A 31 1.11 10.49 6.60
C LEU A 31 1.69 9.53 7.64
N VAL A 32 1.73 9.94 8.91
CA VAL A 32 2.25 9.09 10.00
C VAL A 32 1.34 7.89 10.24
N GLY A 33 0.02 8.06 10.25
CA GLY A 33 -0.94 6.99 10.48
C GLY A 33 -0.90 5.89 9.40
N PHE A 34 -0.95 6.29 8.12
CA PHE A 34 -0.81 5.34 7.01
C PHE A 34 0.58 4.72 6.97
N GLY A 35 1.64 5.49 7.26
CA GLY A 35 3.01 4.97 7.35
C GLY A 35 3.15 3.91 8.45
N LEU A 36 2.64 4.17 9.66
CA LEU A 36 2.64 3.22 10.77
C LEU A 36 1.81 1.98 10.46
N LEU A 37 0.64 2.13 9.83
CA LEU A 37 -0.19 1.01 9.39
C LEU A 37 0.58 0.13 8.38
N MET A 38 1.26 0.75 7.41
CA MET A 38 2.07 0.05 6.42
C MET A 38 3.23 -0.71 7.06
N LEU A 39 3.94 -0.08 8.01
CA LEU A 39 5.01 -0.73 8.77
C LEU A 39 4.46 -1.90 9.61
N ALA A 40 3.34 -1.71 10.30
CA ALA A 40 2.70 -2.75 11.11
C ALA A 40 2.33 -3.98 10.28
N ILE A 41 1.74 -3.79 9.09
CA ILE A 41 1.40 -4.89 8.17
C ILE A 41 2.65 -5.60 7.64
N THR A 42 3.70 -4.83 7.35
CA THR A 42 4.98 -5.36 6.83
C THR A 42 5.68 -6.24 7.86
N PHE A 43 5.78 -5.78 9.12
CA PHE A 43 6.44 -6.50 10.20
C PHE A 43 5.55 -7.58 10.86
N SER A 44 4.24 -7.55 10.64
CA SER A 44 3.33 -8.55 11.21
C SER A 44 3.56 -9.93 10.59
N LYS A 45 4.08 -10.87 11.41
CA LYS A 45 4.19 -12.29 11.06
C LYS A 45 2.91 -13.08 11.32
N SER A 46 1.95 -12.51 12.05
CA SER A 46 0.70 -13.18 12.42
C SER A 46 -0.39 -13.00 11.35
N ARG A 47 -1.12 -14.08 11.09
CA ARG A 47 -2.32 -14.09 10.22
C ARG A 47 -3.38 -13.11 10.74
N ILE A 48 -3.51 -13.04 12.06
CA ILE A 48 -4.45 -12.16 12.75
C ILE A 48 -4.06 -10.69 12.52
N GLY A 49 -2.76 -10.36 12.58
CA GLY A 49 -2.30 -8.98 12.37
C GLY A 49 -2.55 -8.49 10.94
N ILE A 50 -2.38 -9.36 9.94
CA ILE A 50 -2.74 -9.04 8.55
C ILE A 50 -4.26 -8.85 8.43
N GLY A 51 -5.06 -9.72 9.06
CA GLY A 51 -6.52 -9.59 9.09
C GLY A 51 -7.00 -8.27 9.70
N ILE A 52 -6.45 -7.88 10.85
CA ILE A 52 -6.74 -6.59 11.50
C ILE A 52 -6.37 -5.42 10.57
N GLY A 53 -5.19 -5.47 9.94
CA GLY A 53 -4.75 -4.46 8.98
C GLY A 53 -5.71 -4.34 7.80
N LEU A 54 -6.16 -5.46 7.24
CA LEU A 54 -7.13 -5.49 6.16
C LEU A 54 -8.47 -4.88 6.58
N THR A 55 -9.00 -5.26 7.75
CA THR A 55 -10.23 -4.67 8.28
C THR A 55 -10.10 -3.17 8.47
N ALA A 56 -8.98 -2.69 9.02
CA ALA A 56 -8.73 -1.27 9.21
C ALA A 56 -8.73 -0.50 7.87
N VAL A 57 -8.15 -1.07 6.81
CA VAL A 57 -8.14 -0.46 5.47
C VAL A 57 -9.54 -0.45 4.86
N ILE A 58 -10.30 -1.53 4.97
CA ILE A 58 -11.68 -1.59 4.47
C ILE A 58 -12.54 -0.54 5.17
N VAL A 59 -12.45 -0.44 6.50
CA VAL A 59 -13.13 0.61 7.27
C VAL A 59 -12.68 1.99 6.81
N GLY A 60 -11.38 2.20 6.57
CA GLY A 60 -10.85 3.44 6.01
C GLY A 60 -11.42 3.80 4.64
N ILE A 61 -11.58 2.83 3.74
CA ILE A 61 -12.21 3.03 2.41
C ILE A 61 -13.70 3.39 2.55
N LEU A 62 -14.42 2.72 3.46
CA LEU A 62 -15.83 3.01 3.72
C LEU A 62 -15.99 4.42 4.31
N LEU A 63 -15.16 4.77 5.29
CA LEU A 63 -15.13 6.09 5.90
C LEU A 63 -14.69 7.16 4.90
N SER A 64 -13.84 6.83 3.93
CA SER A 64 -13.43 7.78 2.90
C SER A 64 -14.52 8.03 1.86
N ARG A 65 -15.60 7.24 1.83
CA ARG A 65 -16.67 7.26 0.81
C ARG A 65 -16.14 7.02 -0.60
N VAL A 66 -14.97 6.40 -0.73
CA VAL A 66 -14.41 6.03 -2.02
C VAL A 66 -15.08 4.72 -2.48
N PRO A 67 -15.59 4.65 -3.72
CA PRO A 67 -16.16 3.42 -4.24
C PRO A 67 -15.13 2.28 -4.22
N LEU A 68 -15.45 1.17 -3.55
CA LEU A 68 -14.60 -0.02 -3.44
C LEU A 68 -14.07 -0.53 -4.80
N LYS A 69 -14.86 -0.37 -5.87
CA LYS A 69 -14.46 -0.72 -7.24
C LYS A 69 -13.22 0.04 -7.70
N TYR A 70 -13.04 1.30 -7.29
CA TYR A 70 -11.84 2.08 -7.60
C TYR A 70 -10.64 1.60 -6.79
N ALA A 71 -10.83 1.30 -5.50
CA ALA A 71 -9.77 0.72 -4.68
C ALA A 71 -9.28 -0.64 -5.24
N LEU A 72 -10.20 -1.48 -5.70
CA LEU A 72 -9.87 -2.78 -6.32
C LEU A 72 -9.21 -2.65 -7.69
N ARG A 73 -9.51 -1.58 -8.46
CA ARG A 73 -8.80 -1.30 -9.71
C ARG A 73 -7.33 -0.96 -9.49
N GLY A 74 -6.99 -0.37 -8.35
CA GLY A 74 -5.59 -0.16 -7.94
C GLY A 74 -4.81 -1.48 -7.75
N LEU A 75 -5.51 -2.60 -7.64
CA LEU A 75 -4.90 -3.91 -7.54
C LEU A 75 -4.58 -4.54 -8.91
N LEU A 76 -5.20 -4.07 -10.00
CA LEU A 76 -4.99 -4.64 -11.34
C LEU A 76 -3.52 -4.59 -11.79
N PRO A 77 -2.79 -3.47 -11.66
CA PRO A 77 -1.40 -3.40 -12.13
C PRO A 77 -0.43 -4.39 -11.42
N PRO A 78 -0.45 -4.54 -10.07
CA PRO A 78 0.44 -5.47 -9.38
C PRO A 78 -0.03 -6.93 -9.38
N LEU A 79 -1.26 -7.23 -9.82
CA LEU A 79 -1.86 -8.57 -9.75
C LEU A 79 -1.02 -9.67 -10.44
N PRO A 80 -0.46 -9.48 -11.65
CA PRO A 80 0.37 -10.50 -12.29
C PRO A 80 1.61 -10.86 -11.45
N PHE A 81 2.24 -9.85 -10.84
CA PHE A 81 3.41 -10.03 -9.99
C PHE A 81 3.05 -10.75 -8.67
N MET A 82 1.91 -10.41 -8.07
CA MET A 82 1.43 -11.09 -6.87
C MET A 82 1.16 -12.58 -7.11
N ILE A 83 0.52 -12.92 -8.24
CA ILE A 83 0.26 -14.32 -8.62
C ILE A 83 1.58 -15.05 -8.85
N PHE A 84 2.53 -14.42 -9.53
CA PHE A 84 3.84 -14.99 -9.77
C PHE A 84 4.57 -15.33 -8.46
N ILE A 85 4.61 -14.41 -7.50
CA ILE A 85 5.19 -14.67 -6.17
C ILE A 85 4.44 -15.80 -5.44
N ALA A 86 3.11 -15.84 -5.53
CA ALA A 86 2.31 -16.88 -4.90
C ALA A 86 2.67 -18.27 -5.43
N ILE A 87 2.78 -18.40 -6.75
CA ILE A 87 3.20 -19.63 -7.45
C ILE A 87 4.60 -20.04 -6.98
N LEU A 88 5.55 -19.11 -6.95
CA LEU A 88 6.90 -19.40 -6.45
C LEU A 88 6.88 -19.89 -5.00
N GLN A 89 6.10 -19.26 -4.14
CA GLN A 89 5.91 -19.71 -2.76
C GLN A 89 5.28 -21.11 -2.68
N PHE A 90 4.30 -21.42 -3.52
CA PHE A 90 3.65 -22.73 -3.48
C PHE A 90 4.59 -23.88 -3.88
N PHE A 91 5.49 -23.63 -4.83
CA PHE A 91 6.34 -24.67 -5.42
C PHE A 91 7.77 -24.73 -4.84
N PHE A 92 8.29 -23.61 -4.34
CA PHE A 92 9.69 -23.47 -3.92
C PHE A 92 9.85 -23.10 -2.44
N TYR A 93 8.80 -23.18 -1.61
CA TYR A 93 8.96 -22.90 -0.18
C TYR A 93 9.87 -23.96 0.47
N PRO A 94 11.07 -23.59 0.94
CA PRO A 94 11.99 -24.54 1.54
C PRO A 94 11.48 -24.87 2.94
N ASN A 95 10.75 -25.97 3.08
CA ASN A 95 10.34 -26.46 4.39
C ASN A 95 10.67 -27.94 4.55
N PRO A 96 11.82 -28.28 5.17
CA PRO A 96 12.29 -29.66 5.30
C PRO A 96 11.52 -30.51 6.33
N GLY A 97 10.45 -30.00 6.97
CA GLY A 97 9.85 -30.65 8.15
C GLY A 97 8.32 -30.77 8.20
N THR A 98 7.56 -30.53 7.13
CA THR A 98 6.08 -30.64 7.15
C THR A 98 5.56 -31.47 6.01
N SER A 99 4.52 -32.29 6.29
CA SER A 99 3.80 -33.20 5.38
C SER A 99 3.78 -32.72 3.93
N THR A 100 4.74 -33.19 3.15
CA THR A 100 4.81 -32.97 1.70
C THR A 100 3.68 -33.75 1.06
N ILE A 101 2.70 -33.06 0.48
CA ILE A 101 1.57 -33.69 -0.20
C ILE A 101 2.04 -34.28 -1.54
N PHE A 102 2.97 -33.59 -2.21
CA PHE A 102 3.49 -34.01 -3.51
C PHE A 102 4.94 -33.56 -3.65
N LYS A 103 5.81 -34.47 -4.10
CA LYS A 103 7.23 -34.20 -4.35
C LYS A 103 7.53 -34.64 -5.78
N LEU A 104 7.81 -33.70 -6.67
CA LEU A 104 8.22 -33.97 -8.04
C LEU A 104 9.51 -33.20 -8.32
N GLY A 105 10.66 -33.84 -8.05
CA GLY A 105 11.98 -33.22 -8.23
C GLY A 105 12.21 -32.00 -7.30
N PRO A 106 12.70 -30.84 -7.81
CA PRO A 106 12.90 -29.63 -7.00
C PRO A 106 11.59 -28.94 -6.60
N VAL A 107 10.45 -29.40 -7.13
CA VAL A 107 9.12 -28.86 -6.84
C VAL A 107 8.49 -29.65 -5.70
N VAL A 108 8.32 -29.00 -4.55
CA VAL A 108 7.76 -29.61 -3.35
C VAL A 108 6.53 -28.84 -2.93
N LEU A 109 5.36 -29.44 -3.14
CA LEU A 109 4.09 -28.85 -2.70
C LEU A 109 3.86 -29.21 -1.23
N SER A 110 4.01 -28.22 -0.36
CA SER A 110 3.76 -28.33 1.08
C SER A 110 2.54 -27.53 1.48
N THR A 111 1.76 -28.05 2.43
CA THR A 111 0.67 -27.30 3.10
C THR A 111 1.18 -25.97 3.69
N ALA A 112 2.42 -25.96 4.18
CA ALA A 112 3.07 -24.77 4.70
C ALA A 112 3.38 -23.74 3.59
N GLY A 113 3.75 -24.20 2.38
CA GLY A 113 3.99 -23.33 1.22
C GLY A 113 2.70 -22.66 0.75
N ILE A 114 1.58 -23.39 0.76
CA ILE A 114 0.25 -22.85 0.43
C ILE A 114 -0.16 -21.76 1.43
N LEU A 115 -0.05 -22.03 2.73
CA LEU A 115 -0.38 -21.04 3.77
C LEU A 115 0.53 -19.81 3.70
N SER A 116 1.84 -20.01 3.53
CA SER A 116 2.82 -18.91 3.42
C SER A 116 2.58 -18.06 2.17
N GLY A 117 2.34 -18.68 1.01
CA GLY A 117 2.03 -17.97 -0.22
C GLY A 117 0.71 -17.20 -0.12
N LEU A 118 -0.33 -17.77 0.48
CA LEU A 118 -1.59 -17.07 0.70
C LEU A 118 -1.40 -15.84 1.61
N LEU A 119 -0.61 -15.98 2.69
CA LEU A 119 -0.32 -14.86 3.58
C LEU A 119 0.47 -13.75 2.91
N ILE A 120 1.41 -14.09 2.03
CA ILE A 120 2.18 -13.08 1.29
C ILE A 120 1.29 -12.33 0.31
N VAL A 121 0.42 -13.03 -0.43
CA VAL A 121 -0.55 -12.43 -1.33
C VAL A 121 -1.48 -11.50 -0.57
N LEU A 122 -2.02 -11.95 0.56
CA LEU A 122 -2.91 -11.15 1.40
C LEU A 122 -2.19 -9.92 1.99
N ARG A 123 -0.92 -10.05 2.38
CA ARG A 123 -0.11 -8.92 2.85
C ARG A 123 0.09 -7.89 1.74
N PHE A 124 0.54 -8.31 0.56
CA PHE A 124 0.73 -7.41 -0.58
C PHE A 124 -0.59 -6.74 -0.99
N PHE A 125 -1.68 -7.50 -1.05
CA PHE A 125 -3.03 -6.99 -1.29
C PHE A 125 -3.38 -5.86 -0.34
N THR A 126 -3.18 -6.10 0.96
CA THR A 126 -3.49 -5.10 1.99
C THR A 126 -2.62 -3.85 1.85
N LEU A 127 -1.31 -4.01 1.60
CA LEU A 127 -0.40 -2.88 1.39
C LEU A 127 -0.79 -2.03 0.17
N ILE A 128 -1.18 -2.66 -0.93
CA ILE A 128 -1.64 -1.95 -2.13
C ILE A 128 -2.92 -1.16 -1.83
N LEU A 129 -3.85 -1.73 -1.06
CA LEU A 129 -5.05 -1.01 -0.64
C LEU A 129 -4.74 0.17 0.29
N VAL A 130 -3.77 0.04 1.21
CA VAL A 130 -3.30 1.16 2.04
C VAL A 130 -2.77 2.29 1.17
N ILE A 131 -1.87 1.97 0.24
CA ILE A 131 -1.25 2.96 -0.67
C ILE A 131 -2.34 3.62 -1.52
N SER A 132 -3.24 2.83 -2.10
CA SER A 132 -4.34 3.33 -2.91
C SER A 132 -5.24 4.27 -2.11
N LEU A 133 -5.65 3.86 -0.90
CA LEU A 133 -6.46 4.70 0.00
C LEU A 133 -5.74 6.01 0.34
N MET A 134 -4.46 5.94 0.69
CA MET A 134 -3.63 7.12 0.99
C MET A 134 -3.55 8.07 -0.21
N SER A 135 -3.37 7.55 -1.42
CA SER A 135 -3.40 8.34 -2.66
C SER A 135 -4.76 8.98 -2.93
N PHE A 136 -5.86 8.29 -2.65
CA PHE A 136 -7.21 8.83 -2.86
C PHE A 136 -7.53 9.98 -1.91
N VAL A 137 -7.08 9.91 -0.66
CA VAL A 137 -7.47 10.86 0.41
C VAL A 137 -6.46 11.96 0.68
N THR A 138 -5.29 11.91 0.04
CA THR A 138 -4.20 12.88 0.22
C THR A 138 -3.88 13.54 -1.11
N SER A 139 -4.13 14.85 -1.20
CA SER A 139 -3.73 15.62 -2.39
C SER A 139 -2.21 15.82 -2.42
N THR A 140 -1.64 16.05 -3.60
CA THR A 140 -0.20 16.36 -3.75
C THR A 140 0.22 17.54 -2.89
N LEU A 141 -0.62 18.57 -2.82
CA LEU A 141 -0.37 19.75 -1.98
C LEU A 141 -0.39 19.39 -0.48
N GLU A 142 -1.34 18.58 -0.02
CA GLU A 142 -1.38 18.09 1.36
C GLU A 142 -0.18 17.21 1.70
N LEU A 143 0.28 16.39 0.75
CA LEU A 143 1.46 15.55 0.91
C LEU A 143 2.71 16.40 1.12
N ILE A 144 2.92 17.43 0.28
CA ILE A 144 4.03 18.37 0.41
C ILE A 144 3.99 19.09 1.76
N HIS A 145 2.84 19.67 2.14
CA HIS A 145 2.71 20.37 3.42
C HIS A 145 2.88 19.43 4.63
N GLY A 146 2.38 18.20 4.53
CA GLY A 146 2.53 17.19 5.56
C GLY A 146 4.00 16.79 5.73
N LEU A 147 4.70 16.56 4.61
CA LEU A 147 6.12 16.22 4.60
C LEU A 147 6.97 17.37 5.15
N GLN A 148 6.68 18.62 4.77
CA GLN A 148 7.34 19.79 5.31
C GLN A 148 7.22 19.87 6.83
N LYS A 149 6.01 19.68 7.37
CA LYS A 149 5.79 19.68 8.82
C LYS A 149 6.51 18.52 9.53
N LEU A 150 6.65 17.37 8.88
CA LEU A 150 7.38 16.22 9.42
C LEU A 150 8.90 16.41 9.38
N LEU A 151 9.42 17.12 8.38
CA LEU A 151 10.85 17.42 8.24
C LEU A 151 11.28 18.69 8.99
N ALA A 152 10.36 19.56 9.39
CA ALA A 152 10.64 20.74 10.20
C ALA A 152 11.54 20.54 11.44
N PRO A 153 11.43 19.45 12.24
CA PRO A 153 12.38 19.18 13.32
C PRO A 153 13.83 18.98 12.84
N LEU A 154 14.02 18.51 11.60
CA LEU A 154 15.33 18.33 10.98
C LEU A 154 16.00 19.67 10.62
N ASN A 155 15.26 20.79 10.59
CA ASN A 155 15.84 22.13 10.49
C ASN A 155 16.81 22.42 11.65
N ARG A 156 16.59 21.80 12.82
CA ARG A 156 17.51 21.95 13.96
C ARG A 156 18.88 21.31 13.72
N LEU A 157 19.00 20.44 12.72
CA LEU A 157 20.26 19.81 12.29
C LEU A 157 20.91 20.55 11.10
N GLY A 158 20.42 21.76 10.75
CA GLY A 158 21.01 22.60 9.71
C GLY A 158 20.53 22.33 8.29
N ILE A 159 19.57 21.40 8.09
CA ILE A 159 18.97 21.13 6.78
C ILE A 159 17.84 22.14 6.55
N GLN A 160 17.97 23.04 5.58
CA GLN A 160 16.93 24.03 5.26
C GLN A 160 15.78 23.38 4.48
N THR A 161 14.78 22.87 5.20
CA THR A 161 13.64 22.18 4.56
C THR A 161 12.75 23.08 3.71
N MET A 162 12.80 24.40 3.91
CA MET A 162 12.00 25.36 3.15
C MET A 162 12.45 25.46 1.69
N ASP A 163 13.77 25.48 1.44
CA ASP A 163 14.33 25.51 0.09
C ASP A 163 14.04 24.23 -0.68
N PHE A 164 14.12 23.08 0.01
CA PHE A 164 13.83 21.78 -0.59
C PHE A 164 12.36 21.66 -1.04
N VAL A 165 11.44 22.19 -0.23
CA VAL A 165 10.01 22.24 -0.57
C VAL A 165 9.74 23.16 -1.75
N MET A 166 10.42 24.31 -1.82
CA MET A 166 10.30 25.23 -2.96
C MET A 166 10.74 24.56 -4.27
N VAL A 167 11.87 23.84 -4.26
CA VAL A 167 12.34 23.11 -5.46
C VAL A 167 11.33 22.06 -5.90
N ILE A 168 10.76 21.29 -4.96
CA ILE A 168 9.72 20.29 -5.26
C ILE A 168 8.49 20.96 -5.89
N GLN A 169 8.04 22.11 -5.38
CA GLN A 169 6.87 22.82 -5.89
C GLN A 169 7.07 23.41 -7.28
N VAL A 170 8.27 23.88 -7.62
CA VAL A 170 8.59 24.42 -8.95
C VAL A 170 8.76 23.30 -9.99
N THR A 171 9.21 22.12 -9.56
CA THR A 171 9.52 21.00 -10.46
C THR A 171 8.29 20.16 -10.84
N LEU A 172 7.29 20.09 -9.94
CA LEU A 172 6.02 19.37 -10.14
C LEU A 172 5.02 20.17 -10.96
#